data_AF-A0A941URK9-F1
#
_entry.id   AF-A0A941URK9-F1
#
_cell.length_a   1.000
_cell.length_b   1.000
_cell.length_c   1.000
_cell.angle_alpha   90.00
_cell.angle_beta   90.00
_cell.angle_gamma   90.00
#
_symmetry.space_group_name_H-M   'P 1'
#
loop_
_entity.id
_entity.type
_entity.pdbx_description
1 polymer ?
#
loop_
_entity_poly.entity_id
_entity_poly.type
_entity_poly.pdbx_seq_one_letter_code
_entity_poly.pdbx_strand_id
1 'polypeptide(L)'
;MNTHESTTGIVMIRRLFLMLFVGAVLLALQSRAAGAQVLNVKENQITVSSANETTPTLGNDGISDLVVYTLRVTLPDGTGAPGDIWYQRVTSDGTPTGPAWQITADPTDDELNDVSGDYIVYTAYDSTTSMAGVI
;
A
#
# COMPACT_ATOMS: atom_id res chain seq x y z
N MET A 1 66.15 9.77 -48.08
CA MET A 1 64.68 9.94 -48.05
C MET A 1 64.12 8.73 -47.30
N ASN A 2 64.23 8.74 -45.97
CA ASN A 2 63.83 7.61 -45.11
C ASN A 2 62.70 8.06 -44.19
N THR A 3 61.47 7.77 -44.61
CA THR A 3 60.26 7.87 -43.79
C THR A 3 60.16 6.60 -42.94
N HIS A 4 60.83 6.56 -41.78
CA HIS A 4 60.83 5.38 -40.91
C HIS A 4 60.42 5.62 -39.45
N GLU A 5 59.84 6.78 -39.15
CA GLU A 5 59.31 7.12 -37.83
C GLU A 5 57.81 7.43 -37.91
N SER A 6 56.96 6.43 -38.07
CA SER A 6 55.52 6.63 -37.85
C SER A 6 54.72 5.36 -37.56
N THR A 7 55.36 4.20 -37.40
CA THR A 7 54.59 2.94 -37.23
C THR A 7 54.28 2.68 -35.75
N THR A 8 55.21 2.99 -34.85
CA THR A 8 55.09 2.67 -33.42
C THR A 8 54.05 3.54 -32.69
N GLY A 9 53.97 4.83 -33.03
CA GLY A 9 52.99 5.76 -32.46
C GLY A 9 51.55 5.44 -32.86
N ILE A 10 51.34 5.12 -34.15
CA ILE A 10 50.01 4.74 -34.68
C ILE A 10 49.52 3.42 -34.06
N VAL A 11 50.43 2.47 -33.82
CA VAL A 11 50.11 1.20 -33.16
C VAL A 11 49.76 1.39 -31.67
N MET A 12 50.47 2.28 -30.95
CA MET A 12 50.15 2.60 -29.56
C MET A 12 48.79 3.31 -29.41
N ILE A 13 48.49 4.29 -30.27
CA ILE A 13 47.20 5.02 -30.23
C ILE A 13 46.03 4.09 -30.52
N ARG A 14 46.17 3.16 -31.50
CA ARG A 14 45.14 2.13 -31.77
C ARG A 14 44.91 1.20 -30.59
N ARG A 15 45.98 0.77 -29.90
CA ARG A 15 45.87 -0.10 -28.72
C ARG A 15 45.19 0.60 -27.55
N LEU A 16 45.50 1.88 -27.33
CA LEU A 16 44.86 2.69 -26.28
C LEU A 16 43.37 2.91 -26.56
N PHE A 17 42.99 3.24 -27.81
CA PHE A 17 41.58 3.36 -28.21
C PHE A 17 40.81 2.05 -28.07
N LEU A 18 41.42 0.92 -28.42
CA LEU A 18 40.78 -0.39 -28.26
C LEU A 18 40.57 -0.74 -26.79
N MET A 19 41.55 -0.47 -25.92
CA MET A 19 41.39 -0.71 -24.47
C MET A 19 40.30 0.18 -23.86
N LEU A 20 40.23 1.45 -24.25
CA LEU A 20 39.17 2.36 -23.81
C LEU A 20 37.79 1.91 -24.29
N PHE A 21 37.69 1.47 -25.55
CA PHE A 21 36.45 0.96 -26.12
C PHE A 21 36.00 -0.33 -25.43
N VAL A 22 36.92 -1.28 -25.22
CA VAL A 22 36.63 -2.54 -24.49
C VAL A 22 36.26 -2.25 -23.04
N GLY A 23 36.95 -1.31 -22.38
CA GLY A 23 36.62 -0.89 -21.01
C GLY A 23 35.23 -0.26 -20.91
N ALA A 24 34.87 0.63 -21.83
CA ALA A 24 33.54 1.26 -21.88
C ALA A 24 32.43 0.25 -22.16
N VAL A 25 32.67 -0.73 -23.05
CA VAL A 25 31.73 -1.82 -23.31
C VAL A 25 31.56 -2.70 -22.07
N LEU A 26 32.65 -3.06 -21.38
CA LEU A 26 32.59 -3.84 -20.14
C LEU A 26 31.83 -3.11 -19.02
N LEU A 27 32.02 -1.80 -18.87
CA LEU A 27 31.31 -0.97 -17.89
C LEU A 27 29.80 -0.88 -18.21
N ALA A 28 29.43 -0.77 -19.49
CA ALA A 28 28.03 -0.77 -19.92
C ALA A 28 27.33 -2.13 -19.76
N LEU A 29 28.09 -3.23 -19.77
CA LEU A 29 27.56 -4.58 -19.53
C LEU A 29 27.26 -4.85 -18.04
N GLN A 30 27.91 -4.14 -17.12
CA GLN A 30 27.67 -4.29 -15.67
C GLN A 30 26.43 -3.54 -15.17
N SER A 31 25.88 -2.60 -15.95
CA SER A 31 24.78 -1.73 -15.50
C SER A 31 23.37 -2.32 -15.69
N ARG A 32 23.22 -3.63 -15.92
CA ARG A 32 21.92 -4.26 -16.25
C ARG A 32 21.41 -5.33 -15.28
N ALA A 33 22.01 -5.47 -14.10
CA ALA A 33 21.42 -6.28 -13.04
C ALA A 33 20.38 -5.46 -12.26
N ALA A 34 19.26 -5.11 -12.89
CA ALA A 34 18.08 -4.69 -12.14
C ALA A 34 17.50 -5.94 -11.47
N GLY A 35 17.65 -6.06 -10.16
CA GLY A 35 17.06 -7.15 -9.38
C GLY A 35 15.54 -7.13 -9.54
N ALA A 36 14.93 -8.30 -9.76
CA ALA A 36 13.48 -8.41 -9.78
C ALA A 36 12.93 -7.99 -8.40
N GLN A 37 12.01 -7.03 -8.40
CA GLN A 37 11.31 -6.64 -7.18
C GLN A 37 10.35 -7.77 -6.80
N VAL A 38 10.65 -8.47 -5.71
CA VAL A 38 9.77 -9.52 -5.17
C VAL A 38 8.74 -8.85 -4.27
N LEU A 39 7.46 -8.99 -4.60
CA LEU A 39 6.37 -8.60 -3.70
C LEU A 39 6.20 -9.69 -2.65
N ASN A 40 6.45 -9.36 -1.38
CA ASN A 40 6.13 -10.24 -0.27
C ASN A 40 4.78 -9.82 0.32
N VAL A 41 3.83 -10.75 0.39
CA VAL A 41 2.46 -10.50 0.86
C VAL A 41 2.25 -11.32 2.14
N LYS A 42 1.75 -10.65 3.18
CA LYS A 42 1.36 -11.26 4.44
C LYS A 42 -0.09 -10.88 4.72
N GLU A 43 -0.90 -11.88 5.07
CA GLU A 43 -2.26 -11.66 5.56
C GLU A 43 -2.21 -11.49 7.08
N ASN A 44 -2.84 -10.43 7.58
CA ASN A 44 -3.04 -10.23 9.02
C ASN A 44 -4.54 -10.15 9.30
N GLN A 45 -5.01 -10.98 10.21
CA GLN A 45 -6.37 -10.90 10.71
C GLN A 45 -6.50 -9.66 11.61
N ILE A 46 -7.43 -8.75 11.29
CA ILE A 46 -7.64 -7.48 12.02
C ILE A 46 -8.54 -7.68 13.24
N THR A 47 -9.60 -8.46 13.08
CA THR A 47 -10.63 -8.70 14.08
C THR A 47 -10.96 -10.20 14.14
N VAL A 48 -11.54 -10.63 15.27
CA VAL A 48 -12.01 -12.01 15.49
C VAL A 48 -13.52 -12.05 15.80
N SER A 49 -14.25 -11.02 15.36
CA SER A 49 -15.68 -10.91 15.64
C SER A 49 -16.51 -11.81 14.72
N SER A 50 -17.71 -12.17 15.15
CA SER A 50 -18.74 -12.78 14.29
C SER A 50 -19.65 -11.75 13.63
N ALA A 51 -19.37 -10.45 13.83
CA ALA A 51 -20.13 -9.37 13.23
C ALA A 51 -19.80 -9.26 11.74
N ASN A 52 -20.69 -8.61 10.98
CA ASN A 52 -20.41 -8.27 9.60
C ASN A 52 -19.57 -7.01 9.56
N GLU A 53 -18.36 -7.11 9.01
CA GLU A 53 -17.41 -6.01 8.89
C GLU A 53 -17.21 -5.67 7.42
N THR A 54 -17.31 -4.39 7.08
CA THR A 54 -17.28 -3.93 5.68
C THR A 54 -16.41 -2.68 5.53
N THR A 55 -16.08 -2.39 4.27
CA THR A 55 -15.35 -1.19 3.82
C THR A 55 -14.02 -0.91 4.55
N PRO A 56 -13.17 -1.91 4.85
CA PRO A 56 -11.93 -1.65 5.57
C PRO A 56 -11.04 -0.67 4.80
N THR A 57 -10.64 0.41 5.47
CA THR A 57 -9.82 1.48 4.91
C THR A 57 -8.62 1.74 5.81
N LEU A 58 -7.42 1.78 5.23
CA LEU A 58 -6.19 2.07 5.95
C LEU A 58 -6.01 3.59 6.09
N GLY A 59 -5.82 4.06 7.32
CA GLY A 59 -5.47 5.44 7.64
C GLY A 59 -4.23 5.55 8.51
N ASN A 60 -3.78 6.78 8.74
CA ASN A 60 -2.66 7.10 9.62
C ASN A 60 -2.96 8.42 10.36
N ASP A 61 -2.93 8.39 11.69
CA ASP A 61 -3.27 9.52 12.56
C ASP A 61 -2.03 10.30 13.04
N GLY A 62 -0.90 10.16 12.34
CA GLY A 62 0.39 10.72 12.73
C GLY A 62 1.12 9.96 13.84
N ILE A 63 0.48 8.97 14.49
CA ILE A 63 1.09 8.13 15.55
C ILE A 63 1.28 6.70 15.04
N SER A 64 0.23 6.09 14.48
CA SER A 64 0.29 4.74 13.91
C SER A 64 -0.65 4.58 12.73
N ASP A 65 -0.44 3.52 11.97
CA ASP A 65 -1.44 3.07 11.03
C ASP A 65 -2.66 2.51 11.79
N LEU A 66 -3.82 2.61 11.16
CA LEU A 66 -5.07 2.08 11.69
C LEU A 66 -5.97 1.61 10.54
N VAL A 67 -6.68 0.52 10.77
CA VAL A 67 -7.73 0.04 9.86
C VAL A 67 -9.05 0.52 10.44
N VAL A 68 -9.78 1.34 9.68
CA VAL A 68 -11.15 1.77 9.99
C VAL A 68 -12.12 0.92 9.17
N TYR A 69 -13.24 0.54 9.78
CA TYR A 69 -14.23 -0.31 9.12
C TYR A 69 -15.62 -0.04 9.71
N THR A 70 -16.64 -0.42 8.96
CA THR A 70 -18.03 -0.44 9.43
C THR A 70 -18.32 -1.81 10.04
N LEU A 71 -18.79 -1.88 11.28
CA LEU A 71 -19.17 -3.11 11.96
C LEU A 71 -20.69 -3.15 12.18
N ARG A 72 -21.32 -4.26 11.81
CA ARG A 72 -22.75 -4.52 11.96
C ARG A 72 -22.97 -5.82 12.72
N VAL A 73 -23.55 -5.72 13.91
CA VAL A 73 -23.89 -6.89 14.73
C VAL A 73 -25.16 -7.55 14.18
N THR A 74 -25.15 -8.87 14.05
CA THR A 74 -26.37 -9.64 13.76
C THR A 74 -27.21 -9.78 15.03
N LEU A 75 -28.45 -9.30 14.98
CA LEU A 75 -29.42 -9.38 16.07
C LEU A 75 -29.99 -10.81 16.20
N PRO A 76 -30.62 -11.17 17.35
CA PRO A 76 -31.16 -12.51 17.57
C PRO A 76 -32.23 -12.97 16.56
N ASP A 77 -32.88 -12.04 15.88
CA ASP A 77 -33.86 -12.31 14.82
C ASP A 77 -33.21 -12.54 13.43
N GLY A 78 -31.87 -12.47 13.34
CA GLY A 78 -31.09 -12.63 12.12
C GLY A 78 -30.93 -11.37 11.29
N THR A 79 -31.51 -10.23 11.72
CA THR A 79 -31.32 -8.94 11.04
C THR A 79 -30.00 -8.27 11.45
N GLY A 80 -29.50 -7.36 10.63
CA GLY A 80 -28.35 -6.54 11.00
C GLY A 80 -28.78 -5.34 11.84
N ALA A 81 -28.06 -5.07 12.92
CA ALA A 81 -28.10 -3.78 13.61
C ALA A 81 -27.62 -2.65 12.67
N PRO A 82 -27.92 -1.38 13.00
CA PRO A 82 -27.22 -0.25 12.41
C PRO A 82 -25.70 -0.43 12.45
N GLY A 83 -25.01 0.03 11.42
CA GLY A 83 -23.57 0.03 11.34
C GLY A 83 -22.97 1.07 12.27
N ASP A 84 -21.89 0.67 12.95
CA ASP A 84 -21.06 1.56 13.73
C ASP A 84 -19.68 1.66 13.08
N ILE A 85 -19.02 2.80 13.21
CA ILE A 85 -17.65 2.98 12.75
C ILE A 85 -16.68 2.54 13.85
N TRP A 86 -15.73 1.67 13.49
CA TRP A 86 -14.70 1.15 14.39
C TRP A 86 -13.32 1.36 13.80
N TYR A 87 -12.29 1.39 14.65
CA TYR A 87 -10.89 1.30 14.21
C TYR A 87 -10.07 0.29 15.03
N GLN A 88 -9.08 -0.31 14.39
CA GLN A 88 -8.05 -1.13 15.00
C GLN A 88 -6.67 -0.59 14.61
N ARG A 89 -5.85 -0.20 15.59
CA ARG A 89 -4.46 0.20 15.32
C ARG A 89 -3.66 -0.98 14.84
N VAL A 90 -2.76 -0.73 13.88
CA VAL A 90 -1.83 -1.73 13.36
C VAL A 90 -0.40 -1.19 13.36
N THR A 91 0.56 -2.09 13.52
CA THR A 91 1.98 -1.80 13.24
C THR A 91 2.20 -1.59 11.75
N SER A 92 3.39 -1.11 11.38
CA SER A 92 3.81 -0.95 9.99
C SER A 92 3.83 -2.25 9.17
N ASP A 93 3.80 -3.42 9.82
CA ASP A 93 3.67 -4.73 9.14
C ASP A 93 2.21 -5.25 9.10
N GLY A 94 1.24 -4.40 9.48
CA GLY A 94 -0.19 -4.68 9.48
C GLY A 94 -0.67 -5.53 10.67
N THR A 95 0.18 -5.79 11.67
CA THR A 95 -0.20 -6.57 12.85
C THR A 95 -1.06 -5.71 13.80
N PRO A 96 -2.26 -6.15 14.22
CA PRO A 96 -3.07 -5.39 15.17
C PRO A 96 -2.36 -5.15 16.51
N THR A 97 -2.60 -3.96 17.08
CA THR A 97 -2.05 -3.53 18.37
C THR A 97 -3.15 -3.03 19.29
N GLY A 98 -3.28 -3.65 20.46
CA GLY A 98 -4.32 -3.30 21.42
C GLY A 98 -5.74 -3.66 20.94
N PRO A 99 -6.78 -3.21 21.67
CA PRO A 99 -8.16 -3.47 21.31
C PRO A 99 -8.62 -2.60 20.13
N ALA A 100 -9.67 -3.05 19.45
CA ALA A 100 -10.45 -2.22 18.55
C ALA A 100 -11.31 -1.22 19.36
N TRP A 101 -11.55 -0.05 18.78
CA TRP A 101 -12.30 1.04 19.40
C TRP A 101 -13.49 1.43 18.54
N GLN A 102 -14.64 1.55 19.18
CA GLN A 102 -15.85 2.09 18.59
C GLN A 102 -15.76 3.62 18.54
N ILE A 103 -16.08 4.20 17.39
CA ILE A 103 -16.06 5.65 17.14
C ILE A 103 -17.47 6.21 17.26
N THR A 104 -18.45 5.52 16.67
CA THR A 104 -19.85 5.93 16.69
C THR A 104 -20.70 4.89 17.38
N ALA A 105 -21.74 5.34 18.09
CA ALA A 105 -22.67 4.52 18.86
C ALA A 105 -24.08 5.13 18.91
N ASP A 106 -24.35 6.06 17.99
CA ASP A 106 -25.62 6.78 17.89
C ASP A 106 -26.65 5.90 17.16
N PRO A 107 -27.97 6.21 17.22
CA PRO A 107 -29.00 5.37 16.60
C PRO A 107 -29.01 5.41 15.06
N THR A 108 -28.09 6.12 14.43
CA THR A 108 -27.92 6.14 12.98
C THR A 108 -27.25 4.86 12.51
N ASP A 109 -27.44 4.59 11.23
CA ASP A 109 -26.69 3.57 10.51
C ASP A 109 -25.52 4.24 9.79
N ASP A 110 -24.32 4.07 10.36
CA ASP A 110 -23.12 4.77 9.92
C ASP A 110 -22.33 3.93 8.93
N GLU A 111 -22.03 4.52 7.78
CA GLU A 111 -21.27 3.89 6.70
C GLU A 111 -19.95 4.62 6.47
N LEU A 112 -18.83 3.90 6.54
CA LEU A 112 -17.52 4.47 6.28
C LEU A 112 -17.39 4.90 4.82
N ASN A 113 -17.06 6.18 4.59
CA ASN A 113 -16.79 6.70 3.26
C ASN A 113 -15.28 6.65 2.94
N ASP A 114 -14.45 7.21 3.82
CA ASP A 114 -13.00 7.32 3.61
C ASP A 114 -12.24 7.67 4.91
N VAL A 115 -10.91 7.51 4.90
CA VAL A 115 -10.00 7.97 5.94
C VAL A 115 -8.90 8.83 5.31
N SER A 116 -8.82 10.10 5.69
CA SER A 116 -7.90 11.07 5.09
C SER A 116 -7.18 11.89 6.16
N GLY A 117 -5.87 11.67 6.27
CA GLY A 117 -5.05 12.27 7.34
C GLY A 117 -5.64 11.89 8.70
N ASP A 118 -5.86 12.89 9.55
CA ASP A 118 -6.39 12.72 10.91
C ASP A 118 -7.93 12.59 10.96
N TYR A 119 -8.60 12.47 9.81
CA TYR A 119 -10.06 12.49 9.71
C TYR A 119 -10.62 11.16 9.21
N ILE A 120 -11.68 10.73 9.87
CA ILE A 120 -12.55 9.63 9.45
C ILE A 120 -13.85 10.25 8.95
N VAL A 121 -14.18 9.98 7.69
CA VAL A 121 -15.37 10.52 7.03
C VAL A 121 -16.36 9.38 6.84
N TYR A 122 -17.57 9.57 7.36
CA TYR A 122 -18.64 8.59 7.28
C TYR A 122 -19.98 9.30 7.00
N THR A 123 -20.95 8.53 6.52
CA THR A 123 -22.33 8.99 6.35
C THR A 123 -23.20 8.35 7.41
N ALA A 124 -23.84 9.18 8.24
CA ALA A 124 -24.82 8.74 9.22
C ALA A 124 -26.22 8.76 8.61
N TYR A 125 -26.84 7.59 8.45
CA TYR A 125 -28.20 7.49 7.94
C TYR A 125 -29.20 7.30 9.08
N ASP A 126 -30.29 8.06 9.12
CA ASP A 126 -31.40 7.76 10.03
C ASP A 126 -32.01 6.37 9.76
N SER A 127 -31.90 5.90 8.51
CA SER A 127 -32.16 4.51 8.11
C SER A 127 -31.62 4.22 6.71
N THR A 128 -30.91 3.10 6.55
CA THR A 128 -30.49 2.56 5.24
C THR A 128 -31.51 1.59 4.63
N THR A 129 -32.65 1.32 5.31
CA THR A 129 -33.66 0.33 4.86
C THR A 129 -34.36 0.69 3.54
N SER A 130 -34.10 1.86 2.96
CA SER A 130 -34.51 2.15 1.58
C SER A 130 -33.51 1.56 0.58
N MET A 131 -33.59 0.25 0.33
CA MET A 131 -32.99 -0.37 -0.87
C MET A 131 -33.78 -0.06 -2.16
N ALA A 132 -34.78 0.83 -2.11
CA ALA A 132 -35.54 1.27 -3.28
C ALA A 132 -35.07 2.66 -3.72
N GLY A 133 -34.07 2.69 -4.60
CA GLY A 133 -33.88 3.79 -5.55
C GLY A 133 -34.61 3.43 -6.84
N VAL A 134 -35.58 4.25 -7.26
CA VAL A 134 -36.07 4.23 -8.64
C VAL A 134 -35.14 5.15 -9.43
N ILE A 135 -34.57 4.64 -10.52
CA ILE A 135 -33.92 5.48 -11.55
C ILE A 135 -35.02 6.21 -12.33
#